data_AF-A0A9D1N7I4-F1
#
_entry.id   AF-A0A9D1N7I4-F1
#
_cell.length_a   1.000
_cell.length_b   1.000
_cell.length_c   1.000
_cell.angle_alpha   90.00
_cell.angle_beta   90.00
_cell.angle_gamma   90.00
#
_symmetry.space_group_name_H-M   'P 1'
#
loop_
_entity.id
_entity.type
_entity.pdbx_description
1 polymer ?
#
loop_
_entity_poly.entity_id
_entity_poly.type
_entity_poly.pdbx_seq_one_letter_code
_entity_poly.pdbx_strand_id
1 'polypeptide(L)'
;MEGNSKPQTLNRTLGLAECVTITAGAVIGVGLFTVGSNIVGIMGGTVIIASLISFVLILFPCAMYGEMSAALPLAGGTYSFAKRAINYPVAIFESWNYTLAQIGIGASESMAFSNYFC
;
A
#
# COMPACT_ATOMS: atom_id res chain seq x y z
N MET A 1 9.53 -33.22 -27.05
CA MET A 1 8.92 -31.88 -26.89
C MET A 1 9.13 -31.46 -25.45
N GLU A 2 10.27 -30.87 -25.12
CA GLU A 2 10.56 -30.36 -23.76
C GLU A 2 11.07 -28.93 -23.92
N GLY A 3 10.16 -27.98 -23.69
CA GLY A 3 10.46 -26.56 -23.72
C GLY A 3 11.32 -26.17 -22.52
N ASN A 4 12.59 -25.89 -22.79
CA ASN A 4 13.56 -25.33 -21.84
C ASN A 4 13.05 -24.01 -21.24
N SER A 5 12.37 -24.09 -20.10
CA SER A 5 11.94 -22.93 -19.32
C SER A 5 13.13 -22.43 -18.51
N LYS A 6 14.02 -21.67 -19.13
CA LYS A 6 15.03 -20.88 -18.41
C LYS A 6 14.30 -20.00 -17.39
N PRO A 7 14.68 -20.01 -16.10
CA PRO A 7 14.06 -19.10 -15.13
C PRO A 7 14.31 -17.67 -15.61
N GLN A 8 13.23 -16.99 -16.00
CA GLN A 8 13.28 -15.58 -16.37
C GLN A 8 13.66 -14.79 -15.12
N THR A 9 14.94 -14.43 -15.00
CA THR A 9 15.41 -13.59 -13.91
C THR A 9 15.11 -12.14 -14.28
N LEU A 10 14.24 -11.50 -13.49
CA LEU A 10 13.93 -10.08 -13.67
C LEU A 10 15.21 -9.27 -13.39
N ASN A 11 15.57 -8.39 -14.33
CA ASN A 11 16.65 -7.44 -14.10
C ASN A 11 16.20 -6.38 -13.09
N ARG A 12 16.94 -6.20 -12.00
CA ARG A 12 16.63 -5.20 -10.97
C ARG A 12 17.05 -3.82 -11.45
N THR A 13 16.19 -3.17 -12.22
CA THR A 13 16.42 -1.82 -12.78
C THR A 13 15.72 -0.70 -12.01
N LEU A 14 14.82 -1.02 -11.07
CA LEU A 14 14.16 -0.03 -10.23
C LEU A 14 15.16 0.64 -9.28
N GLY A 15 15.46 1.91 -9.56
CA GLY A 15 16.22 2.79 -8.68
C GLY A 15 15.36 3.44 -7.59
N LEU A 16 15.99 4.28 -6.76
CA LEU A 16 15.31 4.97 -5.66
C LEU A 16 14.17 5.88 -6.16
N ALA A 17 14.42 6.66 -7.22
CA ALA A 17 13.45 7.60 -7.76
C ALA A 17 12.19 6.90 -8.28
N GLU A 18 12.35 5.77 -8.98
CA GLU A 18 11.23 4.96 -9.48
C GLU A 18 10.43 4.37 -8.32
N CYS A 19 11.12 3.85 -7.29
CA CYS A 19 10.46 3.28 -6.11
C CYS A 19 9.65 4.33 -5.33
N VAL A 20 10.20 5.55 -5.15
CA VAL A 20 9.50 6.67 -4.51
C VAL A 20 8.30 7.09 -5.34
N THR A 21 8.44 7.19 -6.66
CA THR A 21 7.35 7.63 -7.54
C THR A 21 6.20 6.62 -7.55
N ILE A 22 6.51 5.32 -7.61
CA ILE A 22 5.49 4.26 -7.53
C ILE A 22 4.76 4.31 -6.19
N THR A 23 5.50 4.46 -5.09
CA THR A 23 4.91 4.51 -3.75
C THR A 23 4.06 5.78 -3.57
N ALA A 24 4.55 6.93 -4.02
CA ALA A 24 3.81 8.18 -3.97
C ALA A 24 2.53 8.10 -4.80
N GLY A 25 2.58 7.52 -6.00
CA GLY A 25 1.40 7.31 -6.85
C GLY A 25 0.39 6.34 -6.22
N ALA A 26 0.84 5.30 -5.51
CA ALA A 26 -0.04 4.38 -4.81
C ALA A 26 -0.75 5.01 -3.60
N VAL A 27 -0.11 5.99 -2.94
CA VAL A 27 -0.66 6.68 -1.75
C VAL A 27 -1.53 7.88 -2.13
N ILE A 28 -1.12 8.66 -3.15
CA ILE A 28 -1.88 9.80 -3.69
C ILE A 28 -2.98 9.23 -4.60
N GLY A 29 -3.94 8.54 -3.98
CA GLY A 29 -5.07 7.92 -4.64
C GLY A 29 -6.36 8.73 -4.55
N VAL A 30 -7.47 8.10 -4.94
CA VAL A 30 -8.77 8.74 -4.96
C VAL A 30 -9.24 9.15 -3.56
N GLY A 31 -8.80 8.44 -2.51
CA GLY A 31 -9.07 8.81 -1.12
C GLY A 31 -8.72 10.27 -0.77
N LEU A 32 -7.59 10.80 -1.23
CA LEU A 32 -7.21 12.19 -0.92
C LEU A 32 -8.20 13.18 -1.55
N PHE A 33 -8.59 12.94 -2.80
CA PHE A 33 -9.42 13.86 -3.56
C PHE A 33 -10.91 13.75 -3.24
N THR A 34 -11.45 12.53 -3.03
CA THR A 34 -12.87 12.33 -2.74
C THR A 34 -13.17 12.48 -1.26
N VAL A 35 -12.42 11.81 -0.40
CA VAL A 35 -12.69 11.82 1.05
C VAL A 35 -12.19 13.13 1.66
N GLY A 36 -11.04 13.64 1.22
CA GLY A 36 -10.52 14.93 1.67
C GLY A 36 -11.46 16.09 1.34
N SER A 37 -11.98 16.17 0.11
CA SER A 37 -12.93 17.23 -0.28
C SER A 37 -14.24 17.15 0.52
N ASN A 38 -14.77 15.95 0.74
CA ASN A 38 -15.97 15.75 1.55
C ASN A 38 -15.77 16.17 3.01
N ILE A 39 -14.64 15.79 3.61
CA ILE A 39 -14.34 16.12 5.02
C ILE A 39 -14.12 17.63 5.21
N VAL A 40 -13.51 18.32 4.24
CA VAL A 40 -13.40 19.79 4.28
C VAL A 40 -14.76 20.47 4.30
N GLY A 41 -15.75 19.93 3.57
CA GLY A 41 -17.13 20.43 3.62
C GLY A 41 -17.79 20.28 4.99
N ILE A 42 -17.43 19.25 5.76
CA ILE A 42 -18.02 18.94 7.08
C ILE A 42 -17.29 19.67 8.21
N MET A 43 -15.95 19.68 8.18
CA MET A 43 -15.11 20.17 9.28
C MET A 43 -14.51 21.56 9.06
N GLY A 44 -14.61 22.12 7.85
CA GLY A 44 -14.03 23.42 7.51
C GLY A 44 -12.50 23.43 7.70
N GLY A 45 -11.95 24.50 8.28
CA GLY A 45 -10.51 24.70 8.44
C GLY A 45 -9.81 23.75 9.42
N THR A 46 -10.57 23.05 10.29
CA THR A 46 -10.03 22.13 11.30
C THR A 46 -9.41 20.87 10.67
N VAL A 47 -9.72 20.59 9.40
CA VAL A 47 -9.14 19.46 8.65
C VAL A 47 -7.62 19.46 8.66
N ILE A 48 -6.98 20.64 8.60
CA ILE A 48 -5.52 20.76 8.59
C ILE A 48 -4.92 20.15 9.87
N ILE A 49 -5.56 20.41 11.01
CA ILE A 49 -5.11 19.87 12.30
C ILE A 49 -5.31 18.35 12.35
N ALA A 50 -6.46 17.85 11.87
CA ALA A 50 -6.72 16.42 11.79
C ALA A 50 -5.73 15.70 10.86
N SER A 51 -5.39 16.28 9.71
CA SER A 51 -4.40 15.76 8.78
C SER A 51 -3.00 15.70 9.39
N LEU A 52 -2.60 16.73 10.15
CA LEU A 52 -1.31 16.74 10.86
C LEU A 52 -1.24 15.64 11.93
N ILE A 53 -2.32 15.42 12.68
CA ILE A 53 -2.38 14.33 13.67
C ILE A 53 -2.24 12.97 12.97
N SER A 54 -3.00 12.75 11.88
CA SER A 54 -2.90 11.52 11.09
C SER A 54 -1.50 11.30 10.52
N PHE A 55 -0.83 12.37 10.07
CA PHE A 55 0.55 12.30 9.59
C PHE A 55 1.51 11.83 10.70
N VAL A 56 1.40 12.37 11.92
CA VAL A 56 2.25 11.94 13.04
C VAL A 56 2.01 10.46 13.38
N LEU A 57 0.74 10.01 13.35
CA LEU A 57 0.40 8.62 13.64
C LEU A 57 0.98 7.64 12.61
N ILE A 58 1.07 8.02 11.34
CA ILE A 58 1.56 7.11 10.29
C ILE A 58 3.09 7.01 10.22
N LEU A 59 3.82 7.96 10.83
CA LEU A 59 5.29 7.88 10.91
C LEU A 59 5.76 6.63 11.64
N PHE A 60 5.06 6.24 12.71
CA PHE A 60 5.41 5.05 13.49
C PHE A 60 5.37 3.74 12.69
N PRO A 61 4.24 3.35 12.04
CA PRO A 61 4.21 2.15 11.22
C PRO A 61 5.13 2.25 10.00
N CYS A 62 5.34 3.45 9.43
CA CYS A 62 6.26 3.65 8.32
C CYS A 62 7.71 3.31 8.72
N ALA A 63 8.16 3.78 9.88
CA ALA A 63 9.50 3.45 10.40
C ALA A 63 9.66 1.95 10.66
N MET A 64 8.66 1.30 11.28
CA MET A 64 8.69 -0.14 11.52
C MET A 64 8.77 -0.94 10.21
N TYR A 65 7.96 -0.58 9.20
CA TYR A 65 8.02 -1.22 7.90
C TYR A 65 9.33 -0.97 7.17
N GLY A 66 9.94 0.20 7.36
CA GLY A 66 11.25 0.54 6.82
C GLY A 66 12.36 -0.36 7.37
N GLU A 67 12.40 -0.56 8.69
CA GLU A 67 13.35 -1.46 9.35
C GLU A 67 13.17 -2.92 8.91
N MET A 68 11.92 -3.39 8.84
CA MET A 68 11.61 -4.75 8.38
C MET A 68 12.00 -4.96 6.91
N SER A 69 11.75 -3.98 6.05
CA SER A 69 12.09 -4.04 4.62
C SER A 69 13.60 -4.02 4.39
N ALA A 70 14.36 -3.30 5.23
CA ALA A 70 15.81 -3.32 5.20
C ALA A 70 16.39 -4.65 5.71
N ALA A 71 15.80 -5.23 6.76
CA ALA A 71 16.24 -6.50 7.33
C ALA A 71 15.92 -7.72 6.44
N LEU A 72 14.81 -7.67 5.70
CA LEU A 72 14.31 -8.76 4.87
C LEU A 72 14.05 -8.29 3.43
N PRO A 73 15.09 -8.20 2.57
CA PRO A 73 14.97 -7.74 1.17
C PRO A 73 14.41 -8.85 0.25
N LEU A 74 13.29 -9.45 0.66
CA LEU A 74 12.58 -10.52 -0.05
C LEU A 74 11.44 -9.94 -0.87
N ALA A 75 11.26 -10.44 -2.10
CA ALA A 75 10.10 -10.10 -2.92
C ALA A 75 8.88 -10.87 -2.40
N GLY A 76 8.04 -10.22 -1.59
CA GLY A 76 6.82 -10.81 -1.06
C GLY A 76 6.15 -10.07 0.11
N GLY A 77 6.62 -8.87 0.46
CA GLY A 77 5.93 -7.95 1.37
C GLY A 77 5.56 -8.55 2.73
N THR A 78 4.37 -8.20 3.21
CA THR A 78 3.84 -8.59 4.52
C THR A 78 3.75 -10.10 4.73
N TYR A 79 3.41 -10.85 3.68
CA TYR A 79 3.40 -12.32 3.72
C TYR A 79 4.79 -12.89 4.06
N SER A 80 5.85 -12.33 3.46
CA SER A 80 7.22 -12.77 3.71
C SER A 80 7.69 -12.41 5.11
N PHE A 81 7.26 -11.26 5.64
CA PHE A 81 7.52 -10.87 7.03
C PHE A 81 6.81 -11.83 8.01
N ALA A 82 5.52 -12.10 7.81
CA ALA A 82 4.73 -12.99 8.67
C ALA A 82 5.24 -14.44 8.63
N LYS A 83 5.65 -14.93 7.46
CA LYS A 83 6.22 -16.28 7.29
C LYS A 83 7.54 -16.44 8.04
N ARG A 84 8.37 -15.39 8.11
CA ARG A 84 9.66 -15.44 8.79
C ARG A 84 9.55 -15.20 10.29
N ALA A 85 8.64 -14.34 10.73
CA ALA A 85 8.53 -13.92 12.12
C ALA A 85 7.68 -14.85 12.99
N ILE A 86 6.59 -15.41 12.46
CA ILE A 86 5.59 -16.13 13.26
C ILE A 86 5.49 -17.60 12.84
N ASN A 87 4.71 -17.89 11.79
CA ASN A 87 4.45 -19.25 11.34
C ASN A 87 3.69 -19.26 10.00
N TYR A 88 3.73 -20.39 9.30
CA TYR A 88 3.09 -20.58 7.99
C TYR A 88 1.57 -20.32 7.96
N PRO A 89 0.73 -20.85 8.88
CA PRO A 89 -0.71 -20.58 8.85
C PRO A 89 -1.06 -19.11 9.06
N VAL A 90 -0.30 -18.40 9.90
CA VAL A 90 -0.50 -16.97 10.15
C VAL A 90 -0.15 -16.14 8.92
N ALA A 91 0.91 -16.52 8.20
CA ALA A 91 1.27 -15.88 6.95
C ALA A 91 0.19 -16.04 5.87
N ILE A 92 -0.42 -17.23 5.75
CA ILE A 92 -1.54 -17.44 4.83
C ILE A 92 -2.74 -16.58 5.21
N PHE A 93 -3.09 -16.56 6.50
CA PHE A 93 -4.20 -15.74 6.99
C PHE A 93 -3.98 -14.24 6.69
N GLU A 94 -2.78 -13.72 6.94
CA GLU A 94 -2.40 -12.34 6.64
C GLU A 94 -2.54 -12.04 5.14
N SER A 95 -2.02 -12.91 4.26
CA SER A 95 -2.13 -12.71 2.81
C SER A 95 -3.57 -12.69 2.30
N TRP A 96 -4.45 -13.49 2.91
CA TRP A 96 -5.87 -13.48 2.55
C TRP A 96 -6.55 -12.19 3.03
N ASN A 97 -6.26 -11.74 4.26
CA ASN A 97 -6.77 -10.46 4.75
C ASN A 97 -6.31 -9.30 3.88
N TYR A 98 -5.04 -9.27 3.48
CA TYR A 98 -4.49 -8.25 2.59
C TYR A 98 -5.19 -8.23 1.22
N THR A 99 -5.42 -9.41 0.64
CA THR A 99 -6.11 -9.51 -0.66
C THR A 99 -7.56 -8.99 -0.57
N LEU A 100 -8.29 -9.34 0.50
CA LEU A 100 -9.64 -8.83 0.74
C LEU A 100 -9.66 -7.30 0.92
N ALA A 101 -8.68 -6.76 1.64
CA ALA A 101 -8.53 -5.31 1.79
C ALA A 101 -8.29 -4.61 0.45
N GLN A 102 -7.42 -5.16 -0.41
CA GLN A 102 -7.16 -4.61 -1.74
C GLN A 102 -8.37 -4.67 -2.67
N ILE A 103 -9.21 -5.71 -2.56
CA ILE A 103 -10.48 -5.76 -3.31
C ILE A 103 -11.42 -4.64 -2.85
N GLY A 104 -11.53 -4.42 -1.55
CA GLY A 104 -12.32 -3.32 -0.98
C GLY A 104 -11.83 -1.95 -1.44
N ILE A 105 -10.51 -1.72 -1.42
CA ILE A 105 -9.88 -0.48 -1.92
C ILE A 105 -10.17 -0.32 -3.42
N GLY A 106 -9.99 -1.36 -4.22
CA GLY A 106 -10.30 -1.29 -5.66
C GLY A 106 -11.76 -0.92 -5.94
N ALA A 107 -12.71 -1.46 -5.15
CA ALA A 107 -14.12 -1.10 -5.26
C ALA A 107 -14.39 0.36 -4.86
N SER A 108 -13.76 0.85 -3.79
CA SER A 108 -13.93 2.25 -3.36
C SER A 108 -13.36 3.24 -4.37
N GLU A 109 -12.20 2.95 -4.95
CA GLU A 109 -11.59 3.81 -5.97
C GLU A 109 -12.47 3.86 -7.24
N SER A 110 -13.10 2.74 -7.63
CA SER A 110 -14.06 2.69 -8.74
C SER A 110 -15.32 3.51 -8.47
N MET A 111 -15.92 3.38 -7.28
CA MET A 111 -17.10 4.17 -6.89
C MET A 111 -16.78 5.66 -6.87
N ALA A 112 -15.61 6.02 -6.36
CA ALA A 112 -15.19 7.41 -6.31
C ALA A 112 -14.85 7.96 -7.70
N PHE A 113 -14.28 7.16 -8.61
CA PHE A 113 -14.11 7.53 -10.02
C PHE A 113 -15.44 7.83 -10.71
N SER A 114 -16.46 6.98 -10.47
CA SER A 114 -17.81 7.18 -11.00
C SER A 114 -18.45 8.50 -10.54
N ASN A 115 -18.13 8.97 -9.33
CA ASN A 115 -18.65 10.24 -8.80
C ASN A 115 -17.99 11.48 -9.45
N TYR A 116 -16.88 11.34 -10.18
CA TYR A 116 -16.30 12.47 -10.91
C TYR A 116 -16.93 12.72 -12.28
N PHE A 117 -17.55 11.70 -12.89
CA PHE A 117 -18.17 11.77 -14.22
C PHE A 117 -19.69 11.88 -14.20
N CYS A 118 -20.31 11.72 -13.03
CA CYS A 118 -21.73 11.91 -12.78
C CYS A 118 -21.96 13.21 -12.02
#